data_AF-A0A2V2WS63-F1
#
_entry.id   AF-A0A2V2WS63-F1
#
_cell.length_a   1.000
_cell.length_b   1.000
_cell.length_c   1.000
_cell.angle_alpha   90.00
_cell.angle_beta   90.00
_cell.angle_gamma   90.00
#
_symmetry.space_group_name_H-M   'P 1'
#
loop_
_entity.id
_entity.type
_entity.pdbx_description
1 polymer ?
#
loop_
_entity_poly.entity_id
_entity_poly.type
_entity_poly.pdbx_seq_one_letter_code
_entity_poly.pdbx_strand_id
1 'polypeptide(L)'
;MGNHSMLVLSDEVCAGVSGEEEDEVPPLPTCCCGVFEVNKEVARRSWRIVLYCLLVAAGSVVMAIVTVLGDIWSLLYACIAVSVAVCVFGFFALPLVIAKANLYTFLSMASYIQLPGALDSFYMARPDCLPDGPHFSFFFYNTVASIIGNIGGIVGILLFRYVFSKKSYRITFVFTTLVMVVASIFDLIIVERWNRPRVSDHVVYVLGDQVVYQVCYMLHFMPGISYFPGCVRVGRRAWCTRC
;
A
#
# COMPACT_ATOMS: atom_id res chain seq x y z
N MET A 1 25.32 -22.69 -11.83
CA MET A 1 24.87 -22.92 -10.44
C MET A 1 24.23 -21.63 -9.94
N GLY A 2 22.91 -21.59 -9.72
CA GLY A 2 22.24 -20.37 -9.22
C GLY A 2 20.72 -20.31 -9.36
N ASN A 3 20.10 -21.06 -10.28
CA ASN A 3 18.65 -20.91 -10.56
C ASN A 3 17.76 -22.05 -10.01
N HIS A 4 18.33 -23.12 -9.46
CA HIS A 4 17.54 -24.25 -8.95
C HIS A 4 17.05 -24.09 -7.49
N SER A 5 17.66 -23.22 -6.68
CA SER A 5 17.27 -23.08 -5.27
C SER A 5 16.08 -22.15 -5.02
N MET A 6 15.71 -21.30 -5.99
CA MET A 6 14.57 -20.37 -5.83
C MET A 6 13.24 -21.02 -6.23
N LEU A 7 13.25 -21.98 -7.17
CA LEU A 7 12.07 -22.76 -7.53
C LEU A 7 11.72 -23.81 -6.47
N VAL A 8 12.73 -24.47 -5.88
CA VAL A 8 12.51 -25.47 -4.82
C VAL A 8 11.88 -24.85 -3.55
N LEU A 9 12.17 -23.57 -3.26
CA LEU A 9 11.54 -22.86 -2.13
C LEU A 9 10.07 -22.46 -2.39
N SER A 10 9.65 -22.30 -3.64
CA SER A 10 8.23 -22.14 -3.99
C SER A 10 7.49 -23.47 -3.94
N ASP A 11 8.14 -24.56 -4.37
CA ASP A 11 7.54 -25.90 -4.32
C ASP A 11 7.43 -26.45 -2.88
N GLU A 12 8.40 -26.21 -2.00
CA GLU A 12 8.31 -26.66 -0.60
C GLU A 12 7.29 -25.86 0.24
N VAL A 13 7.00 -24.61 -0.12
CA VAL A 13 5.89 -23.85 0.52
C VAL A 13 4.53 -24.39 0.08
N CYS A 14 4.44 -25.00 -1.12
CA CYS A 14 3.25 -25.66 -1.62
C CYS A 14 3.14 -27.14 -1.21
N ALA A 15 4.26 -27.83 -0.95
CA ALA A 15 4.30 -29.26 -0.64
C ALA A 15 3.92 -29.65 0.80
N GLY A 16 3.59 -28.67 1.66
CA GLY A 16 3.16 -28.91 3.04
C GLY A 16 1.68 -29.26 3.22
N VAL A 17 0.90 -29.38 2.14
CA VAL A 17 -0.51 -29.81 2.18
C VAL A 17 -0.58 -31.28 1.77
N SER A 18 0.00 -32.16 2.58
CA SER A 18 -0.21 -33.60 2.46
C SER A 18 -1.41 -34.00 3.33
N GLY A 19 -2.54 -34.28 2.68
CA GLY A 19 -3.62 -35.11 3.25
C GLY A 19 -4.95 -34.42 3.57
N GLU A 20 -5.44 -33.50 2.75
CA GLU A 20 -6.88 -33.20 2.73
C GLU A 20 -7.52 -34.06 1.63
N GLU A 21 -8.46 -34.91 2.02
CA GLU A 21 -9.31 -35.70 1.13
C GLU A 21 -9.85 -34.81 0.00
N GLU A 22 -9.79 -35.28 -1.25
CA GLU A 22 -10.37 -34.59 -2.41
C GLU A 22 -11.90 -34.60 -2.29
N ASP A 23 -12.45 -33.67 -1.50
CA ASP A 23 -13.87 -33.35 -1.52
C ASP A 23 -14.22 -32.78 -2.89
N GLU A 24 -15.07 -33.49 -3.61
CA GLU A 24 -15.62 -33.14 -4.92
C GLU A 24 -16.21 -31.71 -4.88
N VAL A 25 -15.52 -30.73 -5.45
CA VAL A 25 -15.92 -29.32 -5.42
C VAL A 25 -17.20 -29.14 -6.25
N PRO A 26 -18.35 -28.76 -5.66
CA PRO A 26 -19.58 -28.61 -6.41
C PRO A 26 -19.44 -27.48 -7.45
N PRO A 27 -20.05 -27.62 -8.65
CA PRO A 27 -19.89 -26.67 -9.75
C PRO A 27 -20.33 -25.27 -9.31
N LEU A 28 -19.41 -24.32 -9.46
CA LEU A 28 -19.61 -22.91 -9.13
C LEU A 28 -20.71 -22.31 -10.03
N PRO A 29 -21.75 -21.66 -9.48
CA PRO A 29 -22.76 -21.01 -10.29
C PRO A 29 -22.14 -19.80 -11.00
N THR A 30 -21.94 -19.95 -12.31
CA THR A 30 -21.46 -18.88 -13.19
C THR A 30 -22.59 -17.89 -13.44
N CYS A 31 -22.30 -16.60 -13.22
CA CYS A 31 -23.19 -15.52 -13.61
C CYS A 31 -22.45 -14.60 -14.59
N CYS A 32 -23.15 -14.04 -15.57
CA CYS A 32 -22.58 -13.20 -16.64
C CYS A 32 -21.51 -13.92 -17.48
N CYS A 33 -21.90 -14.93 -18.26
CA CYS A 33 -21.06 -15.57 -19.30
C CYS A 33 -19.66 -16.03 -18.84
N GLY A 34 -19.53 -16.49 -17.59
CA GLY A 34 -18.24 -17.01 -17.07
C GLY A 34 -17.23 -15.93 -16.64
N VAL A 35 -17.63 -14.65 -16.61
CA VAL A 35 -16.74 -13.56 -16.15
C VAL A 35 -16.73 -13.43 -14.62
N PHE A 36 -17.85 -13.77 -13.97
CA PHE A 36 -17.96 -13.77 -12.51
C PHE A 36 -18.25 -15.18 -11.97
N GLU A 37 -17.21 -15.81 -11.43
CA GLU A 37 -17.35 -16.99 -10.58
C GLU A 37 -17.68 -16.53 -9.16
N VAL A 38 -18.97 -16.59 -8.80
CA VAL A 38 -19.41 -16.27 -7.45
C VAL A 38 -19.55 -17.57 -6.66
N ASN A 39 -18.55 -17.86 -5.84
CA ASN A 39 -18.66 -18.91 -4.84
C ASN A 39 -19.65 -18.48 -3.73
N LYS A 40 -20.93 -18.82 -3.93
CA LYS A 40 -22.02 -18.45 -3.01
C LYS A 40 -21.78 -18.98 -1.59
N GLU A 41 -21.11 -20.11 -1.42
CA GLU A 41 -20.82 -20.67 -0.10
C GLU A 41 -19.77 -19.86 0.66
N VAL A 42 -18.74 -19.36 -0.02
CA VAL A 42 -17.73 -18.47 0.56
C VAL A 42 -18.32 -17.08 0.84
N ALA A 43 -19.15 -16.56 -0.07
CA ALA A 43 -19.82 -15.27 0.09
C ALA A 43 -20.79 -15.27 1.28
N ARG A 44 -21.53 -16.37 1.49
CA ARG A 44 -22.44 -16.53 2.64
C ARG A 44 -21.67 -16.68 3.94
N ARG A 45 -20.55 -17.44 3.93
CA ARG A 45 -19.73 -17.70 5.13
C ARG A 45 -18.97 -16.46 5.60
N SER A 46 -18.56 -15.58 4.69
CA SER A 46 -17.75 -14.38 4.99
C SER A 46 -18.40 -13.07 4.51
N TRP A 47 -19.73 -12.96 4.64
CA TRP A 47 -20.51 -11.82 4.13
C TRP A 47 -20.01 -10.44 4.60
N ARG A 48 -19.44 -10.36 5.82
CA ARG A 48 -18.86 -9.12 6.36
C ARG A 48 -17.67 -8.60 5.56
N ILE A 49 -16.80 -9.51 5.09
CA ILE A 49 -15.62 -9.16 4.28
C ILE A 49 -16.08 -8.68 2.90
N VAL A 50 -17.08 -9.35 2.31
CA VAL A 50 -17.67 -8.93 1.03
C VAL A 50 -18.27 -7.52 1.13
N LEU A 51 -19.03 -7.25 2.20
CA LEU A 51 -19.57 -5.90 2.44
C LEU A 51 -18.47 -4.85 2.63
N TYR A 52 -17.40 -5.18 3.34
CA TYR A 52 -16.26 -4.28 3.50
C TYR A 52 -15.59 -3.97 2.15
N CYS A 53 -15.35 -4.97 1.30
CA CYS A 53 -14.80 -4.76 -0.03
C CYS A 53 -15.70 -3.89 -0.92
N LEU A 54 -17.02 -4.12 -0.88
CA LEU A 54 -18.00 -3.29 -1.59
C LEU A 54 -18.00 -1.85 -1.08
N LEU A 55 -17.89 -1.65 0.24
CA LEU A 55 -17.81 -0.32 0.85
C LEU A 55 -16.54 0.41 0.44
N VAL A 56 -15.38 -0.26 0.44
CA VAL A 56 -14.11 0.32 -0.03
C VAL A 56 -14.19 0.70 -1.51
N ALA A 57 -14.78 -0.15 -2.35
CA ALA A 57 -14.98 0.14 -3.77
C ALA A 57 -15.96 1.30 -4.01
N ALA A 58 -17.07 1.35 -3.29
CA ALA A 58 -17.99 2.47 -3.36
C ALA A 58 -17.32 3.76 -2.87
N GLY A 59 -16.55 3.69 -1.78
CA GLY A 59 -15.79 4.81 -1.23
C GLY A 59 -14.77 5.38 -2.22
N SER A 60 -14.03 4.54 -2.94
CA SER A 60 -13.07 5.02 -3.95
C SER A 60 -13.75 5.70 -5.14
N VAL A 61 -14.90 5.18 -5.58
CA VAL A 61 -15.71 5.81 -6.64
C VAL A 61 -16.25 7.17 -6.19
N VAL A 62 -16.78 7.26 -4.97
CA VAL A 62 -17.25 8.53 -4.40
C VAL A 62 -16.10 9.54 -4.32
N MET A 63 -14.93 9.13 -3.83
CA MET A 63 -13.74 9.99 -3.77
C MET A 63 -13.32 10.48 -5.16
N ALA A 64 -13.35 9.63 -6.19
CA ALA A 64 -13.02 10.02 -7.55
C ALA A 64 -13.99 11.09 -8.10
N ILE A 65 -15.30 10.90 -7.89
CA ILE A 65 -16.33 11.85 -8.34
C ILE A 65 -16.17 13.20 -7.61
N VAL A 66 -15.97 13.18 -6.29
CA VAL A 66 -15.82 14.42 -5.49
C VAL A 66 -14.52 15.15 -5.84
N THR A 67 -13.45 14.43 -6.20
CA THR A 67 -12.19 15.05 -6.64
C THR A 67 -12.35 15.81 -7.95
N VAL A 68 -13.20 15.33 -8.86
CA VAL A 68 -13.41 15.97 -10.18
C VAL A 68 -14.39 17.13 -10.10
N LEU A 69 -15.46 17.01 -9.29
CA LEU A 69 -16.59 17.94 -9.30
C LEU A 69 -16.70 18.84 -8.06
N GLY A 70 -15.95 18.54 -7.00
CA GLY A 70 -16.16 19.12 -5.68
C GLY A 70 -15.29 20.35 -5.38
N ASP A 71 -15.86 21.27 -4.62
CA ASP A 71 -15.12 22.34 -3.93
C ASP A 71 -14.19 21.78 -2.83
N ILE A 72 -13.21 22.59 -2.41
CA ILE A 72 -12.22 22.25 -1.38
C ILE A 72 -12.87 21.72 -0.08
N TRP A 73 -13.96 22.36 0.36
CA TRP A 73 -14.68 21.96 1.57
C TRP A 73 -15.42 20.63 1.40
N SER A 74 -16.06 20.41 0.25
CA SER A 74 -16.76 19.17 -0.07
C SER A 74 -15.79 17.99 -0.16
N LEU A 75 -14.60 18.21 -0.72
CA LEU A 75 -13.54 17.21 -0.78
C LEU A 75 -13.03 16.84 0.61
N LEU A 76 -12.84 17.83 1.49
CA LEU A 76 -12.39 17.62 2.86
C LEU A 76 -13.41 16.80 3.66
N TYR A 77 -14.70 17.17 3.60
CA TYR A 77 -15.75 16.42 4.31
C TYR A 77 -15.90 14.99 3.78
N ALA A 78 -15.85 14.79 2.46
CA ALA A 78 -15.92 13.47 1.86
C ALA A 78 -14.74 12.58 2.27
N CYS A 79 -13.52 13.13 2.28
CA CYS A 79 -12.33 12.40 2.69
C CYS A 79 -12.42 11.91 4.15
N ILE A 80 -12.82 12.79 5.06
CA ILE A 80 -13.02 12.44 6.48
C ILE A 80 -14.11 11.39 6.63
N ALA A 81 -15.26 11.57 5.97
CA ALA A 81 -16.38 10.65 6.07
C ALA A 81 -16.03 9.24 5.56
N VAL A 82 -15.41 9.14 4.38
CA VAL A 82 -14.99 7.86 3.79
C VAL A 82 -13.91 7.19 4.64
N SER A 83 -12.93 7.95 5.12
CA SER A 83 -11.86 7.43 6.00
C SER A 83 -12.43 6.82 7.28
N VAL A 84 -13.31 7.55 7.98
CA VAL A 84 -13.93 7.09 9.23
C VAL A 84 -14.81 5.87 8.96
N ALA A 85 -15.62 5.90 7.89
CA ALA A 85 -16.47 4.77 7.52
C ALA A 85 -15.64 3.51 7.26
N VAL A 86 -14.61 3.57 6.41
CA VAL A 86 -13.75 2.42 6.10
C VAL A 86 -13.05 1.91 7.37
N CYS A 87 -12.56 2.78 8.25
CA CYS A 87 -11.91 2.34 9.48
C CYS A 87 -12.88 1.62 10.43
N VAL A 88 -14.07 2.19 10.68
CA VAL A 88 -15.08 1.63 11.59
C VAL A 88 -15.61 0.29 11.05
N PHE A 89 -15.96 0.23 9.77
CA PHE A 89 -16.40 -1.03 9.14
C PHE A 89 -15.27 -2.05 9.05
N GLY A 90 -14.01 -1.61 8.96
CA GLY A 90 -12.84 -2.47 9.02
C GLY A 90 -12.70 -3.20 10.36
N PHE A 91 -12.97 -2.53 11.49
CA PHE A 91 -13.00 -3.19 12.81
C PHE A 91 -14.16 -4.19 12.97
N PHE A 92 -15.26 -3.99 12.26
CA PHE A 92 -16.42 -4.89 12.30
C PHE A 92 -16.25 -6.12 11.40
N ALA A 93 -15.61 -5.94 10.24
CA ALA A 93 -15.48 -6.99 9.22
C ALA A 93 -14.22 -7.85 9.37
N LEU A 94 -13.13 -7.31 9.94
CA LEU A 94 -11.84 -8.02 10.07
C LEU A 94 -11.54 -8.40 11.53
N PRO A 95 -10.75 -9.48 11.76
CA PRO A 95 -10.27 -9.80 13.10
C PRO A 95 -9.38 -8.66 13.64
N LEU A 96 -9.49 -8.40 14.95
CA LEU A 96 -8.89 -7.23 15.61
C LEU A 96 -7.38 -7.04 15.36
N VAL A 97 -6.64 -8.12 15.12
CA VAL A 97 -5.20 -8.03 14.83
C VAL A 97 -4.94 -7.44 13.43
N ILE A 98 -5.73 -7.81 12.44
CA ILE A 98 -5.64 -7.26 11.07
C ILE A 98 -6.16 -5.84 11.03
N ALA A 99 -7.30 -5.58 11.71
CA ALA A 99 -7.89 -4.24 11.74
C ALA A 99 -6.93 -3.21 12.35
N LYS A 100 -6.22 -3.55 13.44
CA LYS A 100 -5.20 -2.67 14.05
C LYS A 100 -4.02 -2.40 13.11
N ALA A 101 -3.55 -3.41 12.40
CA ALA A 101 -2.48 -3.25 11.41
C ALA A 101 -2.91 -2.32 10.25
N ASN A 102 -4.10 -2.53 9.70
CA ASN A 102 -4.63 -1.69 8.63
C ASN A 102 -4.88 -0.25 9.09
N LEU A 103 -5.41 -0.04 10.31
CA LEU A 103 -5.57 1.30 10.86
C LEU A 103 -4.22 2.00 11.03
N TYR A 104 -3.20 1.30 11.51
CA TYR A 104 -1.86 1.86 11.63
C TYR A 104 -1.30 2.28 10.28
N THR A 105 -1.37 1.40 9.27
CA THR A 105 -0.90 1.72 7.92
C THR A 105 -1.68 2.89 7.33
N PHE A 106 -3.00 2.93 7.52
CA PHE A 106 -3.83 4.05 7.06
C PHE A 106 -3.40 5.36 7.73
N LEU A 107 -3.23 5.38 9.05
CA LEU A 107 -2.79 6.57 9.79
C LEU A 107 -1.38 7.01 9.37
N SER A 108 -0.47 6.06 9.16
CA SER A 108 0.88 6.36 8.67
C SER A 108 0.83 7.02 7.30
N MET A 109 0.05 6.49 6.36
CA MET A 109 -0.07 7.08 5.02
C MET A 109 -0.82 8.42 5.05
N ALA A 110 -1.85 8.56 5.89
CA ALA A 110 -2.58 9.81 6.05
C ALA A 110 -1.74 10.92 6.71
N SER A 111 -0.77 10.54 7.57
CA SER A 111 0.18 11.48 8.17
C SER A 111 1.28 11.93 7.20
N TYR A 112 1.46 11.21 6.09
CA TYR A 112 2.39 11.59 5.05
C TYR A 112 1.72 12.62 4.13
N ILE A 113 2.20 13.86 4.18
CA ILE A 113 1.65 14.96 3.39
C ILE A 113 2.13 14.83 1.94
N GLN A 114 1.31 14.23 1.10
CA GLN A 114 1.46 14.28 -0.35
C GLN A 114 0.49 15.30 -0.93
N LEU A 115 1.01 16.17 -1.80
CA LEU A 115 0.23 17.13 -2.57
C LEU A 115 0.31 16.74 -4.06
N PRO A 116 -0.32 15.62 -4.46
CA PRO A 116 -0.29 15.17 -5.84
C PRO A 116 -0.93 16.24 -6.75
N GLY A 117 -0.39 16.43 -7.95
CA GLY A 117 -0.82 17.46 -8.90
C GLY A 117 -0.25 18.86 -8.63
N ALA A 118 -0.29 19.34 -7.38
CA ALA A 118 0.26 20.65 -7.02
C ALA A 118 1.79 20.65 -7.09
N LEU A 119 2.42 19.61 -6.53
CA LEU A 119 3.88 19.42 -6.62
C LEU A 119 4.34 19.13 -8.04
N ASP A 120 3.58 18.34 -8.81
CA ASP A 120 3.87 18.07 -10.23
C ASP A 120 3.94 19.38 -11.03
N SER A 121 2.97 20.28 -10.79
CA SER A 121 2.91 21.60 -11.41
C SER A 121 4.05 22.51 -10.94
N PHE A 122 4.42 22.47 -9.65
CA PHE A 122 5.52 23.25 -9.10
C PHE A 122 6.88 22.80 -9.65
N TYR A 123 7.10 21.50 -9.78
CA TYR A 123 8.36 20.94 -10.27
C TYR A 123 8.55 21.13 -11.78
N MET A 124 7.47 21.07 -12.56
CA MET A 124 7.51 21.20 -14.03
C MET A 124 7.17 22.60 -14.56
N ALA A 125 6.82 23.56 -13.70
CA ALA A 125 6.40 24.89 -14.14
C ALA A 125 7.43 25.50 -15.10
N ARG A 126 6.95 26.15 -16.17
CA ARG A 126 7.81 26.90 -17.10
C ARG A 126 8.38 28.16 -16.41
N PRO A 127 9.57 28.64 -16.84
CA PRO A 127 10.18 29.85 -16.28
C PRO A 127 9.29 31.10 -16.41
N ASP A 128 8.35 31.10 -17.36
CA ASP A 128 7.37 32.17 -17.54
C ASP A 128 6.34 32.25 -16.38
N CYS A 129 6.05 31.14 -15.71
CA CYS A 129 5.08 31.06 -14.63
C CYS A 129 5.72 31.16 -13.24
N LEU A 130 6.91 30.59 -13.08
CA LEU A 130 7.65 30.61 -11.80
C LEU A 130 9.15 30.70 -12.09
N PRO A 131 9.74 31.89 -12.22
CA PRO A 131 11.15 32.06 -12.62
C PRO A 131 12.15 31.51 -11.59
N ASP A 132 11.67 31.27 -10.37
CA ASP A 132 12.41 30.71 -9.24
C ASP A 132 12.13 29.22 -9.01
N GLY A 133 11.51 28.53 -9.97
CA GLY A 133 11.19 27.10 -9.87
C GLY A 133 12.40 26.18 -10.09
N PRO A 134 12.31 24.90 -9.65
CA PRO A 134 13.32 23.89 -9.92
C PRO A 134 13.34 23.38 -11.37
N HIS A 135 12.35 23.75 -12.19
CA HIS A 135 12.29 23.55 -13.66
C HIS A 135 12.76 22.18 -14.15
N PHE A 136 12.16 21.12 -13.62
CA PHE A 136 12.49 19.76 -14.06
C PHE A 136 11.96 19.49 -15.47
N SER A 137 12.77 18.79 -16.27
CA SER A 137 12.31 18.31 -17.57
C SER A 137 11.28 17.19 -17.40
N PHE A 138 10.29 17.14 -18.30
CA PHE A 138 9.27 16.09 -18.31
C PHE A 138 9.88 14.69 -18.36
N PHE A 139 11.00 14.52 -19.08
CA PHE A 139 11.73 13.25 -19.16
C PHE A 139 12.35 12.85 -17.81
N PHE A 140 12.96 13.79 -17.10
CA PHE A 140 13.52 13.53 -15.77
C PHE A 140 12.43 13.13 -14.79
N TYR A 141 11.34 13.89 -14.74
CA TYR A 141 10.27 13.68 -13.79
C TYR A 141 9.51 12.37 -14.02
N ASN A 142 9.13 12.04 -15.26
CA ASN A 142 8.32 10.85 -15.51
C ASN A 142 9.17 9.59 -15.67
N THR A 143 10.28 9.66 -16.41
CA THR A 143 11.05 8.46 -16.74
C THR A 143 12.10 8.17 -15.68
N VAL A 144 12.95 9.16 -15.36
CA VAL A 144 14.09 8.95 -14.45
C VAL A 144 13.59 8.74 -13.03
N ALA A 145 12.65 9.56 -12.56
CA ALA A 145 12.06 9.40 -11.24
C ALA A 145 11.39 8.03 -11.06
N SER A 146 10.57 7.61 -12.03
CA SER A 146 9.93 6.28 -12.01
C SER A 146 10.93 5.12 -11.99
N ILE A 147 12.02 5.20 -12.76
CA ILE A 147 13.06 4.16 -12.75
C ILE A 147 13.71 4.10 -11.37
N ILE A 148 14.06 5.25 -10.79
CA ILE A 148 14.69 5.31 -9.47
C ILE A 148 13.73 4.84 -8.38
N GLY A 149 12.46 5.21 -8.45
CA GLY A 149 11.43 4.72 -7.54
C GLY A 149 11.30 3.20 -7.62
N ASN A 150 11.26 2.61 -8.82
CA ASN A 150 11.24 1.16 -8.96
C ASN A 150 12.46 0.48 -8.33
N ILE A 151 13.66 1.05 -8.49
CA ILE A 151 14.87 0.56 -7.81
C ILE A 151 14.71 0.67 -6.29
N GLY A 152 14.20 1.81 -5.79
CA GLY A 152 13.87 2.00 -4.37
C GLY A 152 12.90 0.93 -3.86
N GLY A 153 11.85 0.61 -4.63
CA GLY A 153 10.91 -0.45 -4.30
C GLY A 153 11.59 -1.83 -4.16
N ILE A 154 12.47 -2.18 -5.10
CA ILE A 154 13.27 -3.42 -5.02
C ILE A 154 14.13 -3.42 -3.76
N VAL A 155 14.80 -2.31 -3.44
CA VAL A 155 15.61 -2.18 -2.23
C VAL A 155 14.74 -2.36 -0.98
N GLY A 156 13.54 -1.78 -0.93
CA GLY A 156 12.61 -1.97 0.18
C GLY A 156 12.20 -3.42 0.40
N ILE A 157 11.94 -4.15 -0.70
CA ILE A 157 11.63 -5.59 -0.67
C ILE A 157 12.82 -6.40 -0.14
N LEU A 158 14.03 -6.12 -0.63
CA LEU A 158 15.24 -6.81 -0.17
C LEU A 158 15.53 -6.51 1.29
N LEU A 159 15.36 -5.27 1.72
CA LEU A 159 15.53 -4.84 3.10
C LEU A 159 14.53 -5.58 4.01
N PHE A 160 13.27 -5.71 3.59
CA PHE A 160 12.29 -6.51 4.32
C PHE A 160 12.72 -7.97 4.45
N ARG A 161 13.10 -8.58 3.33
CA ARG A 161 13.49 -10.00 3.27
C ARG A 161 14.72 -10.30 4.13
N TYR A 162 15.76 -9.48 4.08
CA TYR A 162 17.01 -9.76 4.78
C TYR A 162 17.03 -9.27 6.22
N VAL A 163 16.49 -8.08 6.48
CA VAL A 163 16.59 -7.42 7.81
C VAL A 163 15.34 -7.70 8.64
N PHE A 164 14.15 -7.52 8.06
CA PHE A 164 12.90 -7.56 8.83
C PHE A 164 12.27 -8.95 8.93
N SER A 165 12.63 -9.90 8.07
CA SER A 165 12.17 -11.30 8.16
C SER A 165 12.42 -11.95 9.52
N LYS A 166 13.49 -11.53 10.23
CA LYS A 166 13.88 -12.08 11.54
C LYS A 166 13.49 -11.18 12.73
N LYS A 167 12.87 -10.03 12.49
CA LYS A 167 12.55 -9.04 13.54
C LYS A 167 11.06 -9.08 13.89
N SER A 168 10.71 -8.60 15.08
CA SER A 168 9.32 -8.50 15.50
C SER A 168 8.58 -7.49 14.63
N TYR A 169 7.40 -7.87 14.14
CA TYR A 169 6.51 -7.04 13.31
C TYR A 169 6.37 -5.61 13.85
N ARG A 170 6.19 -5.45 15.17
CA ARG A 170 6.02 -4.14 15.81
C ARG A 170 7.21 -3.20 15.59
N ILE A 171 8.43 -3.74 15.64
CA ILE A 171 9.67 -2.97 15.46
C ILE A 171 9.79 -2.49 14.01
N THR A 172 9.40 -3.34 13.05
CA THR A 172 9.38 -2.97 11.63
C THR A 172 8.51 -1.75 11.37
N PHE A 173 7.29 -1.72 11.92
CA PHE A 173 6.36 -0.60 11.75
C PHE A 173 6.82 0.70 12.43
N VAL A 174 7.46 0.60 13.59
CA VAL A 174 8.03 1.79 14.25
C VAL A 174 9.22 2.33 13.45
N PHE A 175 10.08 1.44 12.93
CA PHE A 175 11.21 1.87 12.12
C PHE A 175 10.76 2.51 10.80
N THR A 176 9.79 1.91 10.09
CA THR A 176 9.26 2.45 8.82
C THR A 176 8.65 3.82 9.00
N THR A 177 7.91 4.03 10.09
CA THR A 177 7.31 5.33 10.40
C THR A 177 8.35 6.38 10.74
N LEU A 178 9.39 6.04 11.49
CA LEU A 178 10.49 6.97 11.75
C LEU A 178 11.20 7.39 10.44
N VAL A 179 11.45 6.44 9.54
CA VAL A 179 12.03 6.75 8.22
C VAL A 179 11.10 7.63 7.39
N MET A 180 9.78 7.38 7.44
CA MET A 180 8.78 8.19 6.75
C MET A 180 8.72 9.62 7.29
N VAL A 181 8.82 9.82 8.62
CA VAL A 181 8.92 11.16 9.21
C VAL A 181 10.16 11.89 8.73
N VAL A 182 11.30 11.19 8.66
CA VAL A 182 12.53 11.76 8.10
C VAL A 182 12.37 12.09 6.62
N ALA A 183 11.64 11.26 5.86
CA ALA A 183 11.31 11.52 4.46
C ALA A 183 10.50 12.81 4.29
N SER A 184 9.45 13.00 5.10
CA SER A 184 8.62 14.20 5.08
C SER A 184 9.41 15.47 5.38
N ILE A 185 10.48 15.39 6.17
CA ILE A 185 11.37 16.53 6.41
C ILE A 185 12.14 16.90 5.13
N PHE A 186 12.58 15.93 4.32
CA PHE A 186 13.23 16.22 3.03
C PHE A 186 12.26 16.88 2.04
N ASP A 187 10.99 16.47 2.05
CA ASP A 187 9.93 17.09 1.25
C ASP A 187 9.63 18.53 1.71
N LEU A 188 9.74 18.82 3.01
CA LEU A 188 9.63 20.19 3.52
C LEU A 188 10.82 21.06 3.07
N ILE A 189 12.04 20.50 3.07
CA ILE A 189 13.28 21.21 2.68
C ILE A 189 13.23 21.68 1.23
N ILE A 190 12.64 20.88 0.32
CA ILE A 190 12.51 21.25 -1.09
C ILE A 190 11.46 22.35 -1.30
N VAL A 191 10.36 22.33 -0.54
CA VAL A 191 9.30 23.37 -0.61
C VAL A 191 9.80 24.70 -0.06
N GLU A 192 10.41 24.70 1.12
CA GLU A 192 10.95 25.90 1.77
C GLU A 192 12.28 26.37 1.13
N ARG A 193 12.79 25.62 0.14
CA ARG A 193 14.00 25.93 -0.63
C ARG A 193 15.26 26.16 0.23
N TRP A 194 15.30 25.56 1.43
CA TRP A 194 16.44 25.59 2.37
C TRP A 194 17.71 24.93 1.80
N ASN A 195 17.56 24.27 0.65
CA ASN A 195 18.58 23.59 -0.11
C ASN A 195 19.61 24.53 -0.77
N ARG A 196 19.22 25.76 -1.11
CA ARG A 196 20.09 26.69 -1.85
C ARG A 196 21.11 27.39 -0.95
N PRO A 197 22.37 27.56 -1.41
CA PRO A 197 22.93 27.22 -2.73
C PRO A 197 23.71 25.89 -2.80
N ARG A 198 23.67 25.05 -1.75
CA ARG A 198 24.68 23.99 -1.57
C ARG A 198 24.35 22.67 -2.26
N VAL A 199 23.09 22.39 -2.56
CA VAL A 199 22.65 21.10 -3.11
C VAL A 199 21.67 21.32 -4.26
N SER A 200 21.68 20.43 -5.25
CA SER A 200 20.78 20.49 -6.41
C SER A 200 19.40 19.95 -6.05
N ASP A 201 18.35 20.67 -6.46
CA ASP A 201 16.95 20.30 -6.18
C ASP A 201 16.58 18.93 -6.79
N HIS A 202 17.27 18.52 -7.87
CA HIS A 202 17.11 17.21 -8.50
C HIS A 202 17.51 16.06 -7.56
N VAL A 203 18.54 16.25 -6.74
CA VAL A 203 19.08 15.22 -5.84
C VAL A 203 18.17 15.06 -4.62
N VAL A 204 17.68 16.16 -4.07
CA VAL A 204 16.77 16.14 -2.91
C VAL A 204 15.43 15.53 -3.29
N TYR A 205 14.89 15.88 -4.46
CA TYR A 205 13.68 15.27 -4.99
C TYR A 205 13.81 13.74 -5.16
N VAL A 206 14.93 13.29 -5.73
CA VAL A 206 15.18 11.86 -5.93
C VAL A 206 15.34 11.12 -4.59
N LEU A 207 16.07 11.70 -3.63
CA LEU A 207 16.32 11.07 -2.35
C LEU A 207 15.10 11.04 -1.43
N GLY A 208 14.22 12.04 -1.50
CA GLY A 208 12.99 12.12 -0.71
C GLY A 208 11.89 11.20 -1.26
N ASP A 209 10.88 11.81 -1.88
CA ASP A 209 9.67 11.16 -2.39
C ASP A 209 9.93 9.97 -3.33
N GLN A 210 10.96 10.02 -4.19
CA GLN A 210 11.12 8.94 -5.17
C GLN A 210 11.74 7.67 -4.57
N VAL A 211 12.75 7.79 -3.71
CA VAL A 211 13.39 6.61 -3.08
C VAL A 211 12.76 6.27 -1.74
N VAL A 212 12.69 7.22 -0.81
CA VAL A 212 12.35 6.90 0.58
C VAL A 212 10.86 6.57 0.72
N TYR A 213 9.97 7.32 0.08
CA TYR A 213 8.54 6.98 0.12
C TYR A 213 8.28 5.62 -0.53
N GLN A 214 8.86 5.33 -1.70
CA GLN A 214 8.65 4.05 -2.38
C GLN A 214 9.22 2.85 -1.60
N VAL A 215 10.38 3.00 -0.95
CA VAL A 215 10.93 1.99 -0.02
C VAL A 215 9.97 1.76 1.14
N CYS A 216 9.50 2.82 1.79
CA CYS A 216 8.60 2.73 2.95
C CYS A 216 7.23 2.15 2.56
N TYR A 217 6.72 2.51 1.39
CA TYR A 217 5.47 1.99 0.83
C TYR A 217 5.53 0.49 0.66
N MET A 218 6.59 -0.02 0.00
CA MET A 218 6.80 -1.46 -0.15
C MET A 218 7.00 -2.15 1.20
N LEU A 219 7.70 -1.50 2.12
CA LEU A 219 7.97 -2.04 3.45
C LEU A 219 6.71 -2.13 4.33
N HIS A 220 5.73 -1.25 4.13
CA HIS A 220 4.39 -1.34 4.76
C HIS A 220 3.47 -2.36 4.08
N PHE A 221 3.60 -2.55 2.77
CA PHE A 221 2.78 -3.51 2.01
C PHE A 221 3.16 -4.97 2.32
N MET A 222 4.46 -5.26 2.48
CA MET A 222 4.96 -6.63 2.70
C MET A 222 4.44 -7.35 3.95
N PRO A 223 4.28 -6.70 5.12
CA PRO A 223 3.67 -7.34 6.27
C PRO A 223 2.20 -7.70 6.05
N GLY A 224 1.45 -6.94 5.24
CA GLY A 224 0.05 -7.24 4.92
C GLY A 224 -0.09 -8.56 4.17
N ILE A 225 0.72 -8.76 3.12
CA ILE A 225 0.74 -10.00 2.34
C ILE A 225 1.28 -11.19 3.13
N SER A 226 2.21 -10.99 4.07
CA SER A 226 2.80 -12.08 4.86
C SER A 226 1.91 -12.49 6.04
N TYR A 227 1.18 -11.54 6.62
CA TYR A 227 0.30 -11.80 7.75
C TYR A 227 -0.99 -12.51 7.34
N PHE A 228 -1.54 -12.19 6.16
CA PHE A 228 -2.83 -12.72 5.71
C PHE A 228 -2.85 -14.28 5.63
N PRO A 229 -1.86 -14.96 5.00
CA PRO A 229 -1.81 -16.42 4.99
C PRO A 229 -1.58 -17.02 6.37
N GLY A 230 -0.75 -16.37 7.20
CA GLY A 230 -0.49 -16.81 8.58
C GLY A 230 -1.73 -16.76 9.46
N CYS A 231 -2.54 -15.71 9.33
CA CYS A 231 -3.78 -15.55 10.07
C CYS A 231 -4.89 -16.49 9.57
N VAL A 232 -4.93 -16.79 8.26
CA VAL A 232 -5.79 -17.87 7.72
C VAL A 232 -5.39 -19.23 8.30
N ARG A 233 -4.09 -19.51 8.43
CA ARG A 233 -3.58 -20.78 8.98
C ARG A 233 -3.81 -20.92 10.49
N VAL A 234 -3.74 -19.82 11.25
CA VAL A 234 -4.06 -19.79 12.69
C VAL A 234 -5.58 -19.81 12.91
N GLY A 235 -6.35 -19.12 12.07
CA GLY A 235 -7.80 -19.20 12.04
C GLY A 235 -8.30 -20.63 11.77
N ARG A 236 -7.75 -21.32 10.77
CA ARG A 236 -8.07 -22.75 10.54
C ARG A 236 -7.68 -23.63 11.73
N ARG A 237 -6.52 -23.41 12.36
CA ARG A 237 -6.13 -24.18 13.55
C ARG A 237 -7.03 -23.94 14.76
N ALA A 238 -7.46 -22.70 15.01
CA ALA A 238 -8.41 -22.39 16.08
C ALA A 238 -9.82 -22.96 15.81
N TRP A 239 -10.16 -23.21 14.54
CA TRP A 239 -11.41 -23.85 14.14
C TRP A 239 -11.33 -25.39 14.15
N CYS A 240 -10.17 -26.01 13.88
CA CYS A 240 -9.98 -27.46 14.02
C CYS A 240 -9.89 -27.93 15.47
N THR A 241 -9.54 -27.07 16.44
CA THR A 241 -9.55 -27.42 17.88
C THR A 241 -10.94 -27.32 18.52
N ARG A 242 -12.01 -27.20 17.71
CA ARG A 242 -13.40 -27.08 18.18
C ARG A 242 -14.37 -28.06 17.50
N CYS A 243 -13.84 -29.18 17.02
CA CYS A 243 -14.60 -30.39 16.72
C CYS A 243 -14.14 -31.50 17.67
#